data_AF-A0A969WZK3-F1
#
_entry.id   AF-A0A969WZK3-F1
#
_cell.length_a   1.000
_cell.length_b   1.000
_cell.length_c   1.000
_cell.angle_alpha   90.00
_cell.angle_beta   90.00
_cell.angle_gamma   90.00
#
_symmetry.space_group_name_H-M   'P 1'
#
loop_
_entity.id
_entity.type
_entity.pdbx_description
1 polymer ?
#
loop_
_entity_poly.entity_id
_entity_poly.type
_entity_poly.pdbx_seq_one_letter_code
_entity_poly.pdbx_strand_id
1 'polypeptide(L)' 'AITEYKAVYLATVGGAGAYLAQKVISSEIIAYPDLGPEAIIKLVVLEFPCIVAVDAFGGNLYHR' A
#
# COMPACT_ATOMS: atom_id res chain seq x y z
N ALA A 1 11.41 -12.41 -7.02
CA ALA A 1 10.20 -11.55 -6.93
C ALA A 1 10.49 -10.07 -7.22
N ILE A 2 10.76 -9.19 -6.24
CA ILE A 2 10.82 -7.72 -6.49
C ILE A 2 11.82 -7.33 -7.59
N THR A 3 13.09 -7.73 -7.47
CA THR A 3 14.14 -7.43 -8.46
C THR A 3 13.91 -8.10 -9.82
N GLU A 4 13.30 -9.29 -9.81
CA GLU A 4 13.00 -10.13 -10.97
C GLU A 4 11.90 -9.53 -11.83
N TYR A 5 10.80 -9.10 -11.21
CA TYR A 5 9.63 -8.49 -11.88
C TYR A 5 9.69 -6.96 -11.93
N LYS A 6 10.79 -6.35 -11.51
CA LYS A 6 10.99 -4.88 -11.47
C LYS A 6 9.88 -4.14 -10.70
N ALA A 7 9.49 -4.70 -9.57
CA ALA A 7 8.52 -4.09 -8.67
C ALA A 7 9.17 -3.15 -7.65
N VAL A 8 8.34 -2.40 -6.92
CA VAL A 8 8.75 -1.55 -5.79
C VAL A 8 7.82 -1.84 -4.61
N TYR A 9 8.40 -1.97 -3.41
CA TYR A 9 7.63 -2.10 -2.17
C TYR A 9 7.61 -0.77 -1.43
N LEU A 10 6.41 -0.17 -1.36
CA LEU A 10 6.16 1.08 -0.66
C LEU A 10 5.64 0.76 0.75
N ALA A 11 6.36 1.23 1.77
CA ALA A 11 5.92 1.14 3.15
C ALA A 11 5.29 2.47 3.60
N THR A 12 4.20 2.40 4.34
CA THR A 12 3.61 3.54 5.06
C THR A 12 3.71 3.33 6.57
N VAL A 13 3.26 4.31 7.36
CA VAL A 13 3.32 4.25 8.82
C VAL A 13 2.20 3.33 9.36
N GLY A 14 2.60 2.23 10.01
CA GLY A 14 1.68 1.35 10.72
C GLY A 14 1.04 2.03 11.94
N GLY A 15 -0.21 1.71 12.23
CA GLY A 15 -0.97 2.28 13.36
C GLY A 15 -1.59 3.65 13.10
N ALA A 16 -1.30 4.30 11.97
CA ALA A 16 -1.80 5.63 11.62
C ALA A 16 -3.12 5.62 10.80
N GLY A 17 -4.00 4.63 11.00
CA GLY A 17 -5.19 4.41 10.16
C GLY A 17 -6.10 5.63 10.03
N ALA A 18 -6.37 6.34 11.14
CA ALA A 18 -7.21 7.55 11.14
C ALA A 18 -6.59 8.72 10.35
N TYR A 19 -5.26 8.81 10.31
CA TYR A 19 -4.57 9.82 9.51
C TYR A 19 -4.54 9.43 8.02
N LEU A 20 -4.25 8.15 7.73
CA LEU A 20 -4.21 7.64 6.36
C LEU A 20 -5.58 7.67 5.69
N ALA A 21 -6.66 7.46 6.45
CA ALA A 21 -8.04 7.60 5.96
C ALA A 21 -8.34 9.01 5.40
N GLN A 22 -7.71 10.06 5.94
CA GLN A 22 -7.85 11.43 5.42
C GLN A 22 -7.19 11.63 4.05
N LYS A 23 -6.36 10.69 3.61
CA LYS A 23 -5.68 10.70 2.31
C LYS A 23 -6.44 9.90 1.23
N VAL A 24 -7.56 9.28 1.59
CA VAL A 24 -8.43 8.53 0.67
C VAL A 24 -9.51 9.45 0.10
N ILE A 25 -9.52 9.64 -1.22
CA ILE A 25 -10.52 10.43 -1.94
C ILE A 25 -11.76 9.59 -2.24
N SER A 26 -11.59 8.32 -2.57
CA SER A 26 -12.71 7.40 -2.83
C SER A 26 -12.36 5.96 -2.46
N SER A 27 -13.39 5.20 -2.12
CA SER A 27 -13.30 3.78 -1.77
C SER A 27 -14.48 3.03 -2.40
N GLU A 28 -14.18 1.97 -3.14
CA GLU A 28 -15.17 1.14 -3.83
C GLU A 28 -14.81 -0.34 -3.65
N ILE A 29 -15.75 -1.15 -3.17
CA ILE A 29 -15.60 -2.61 -3.14
C ILE A 29 -15.78 -3.14 -4.57
N ILE A 30 -14.75 -3.77 -5.13
CA ILE A 30 -14.78 -4.26 -6.52
C ILE A 30 -14.93 -5.77 -6.64
N ALA A 31 -14.69 -6.54 -5.56
CA ALA A 31 -14.92 -7.97 -5.52
C ALA A 31 -15.05 -8.51 -4.09
N TYR A 32 -15.75 -9.63 -3.94
CA TYR A 32 -15.92 -10.38 -2.68
C TYR A 32 -16.48 -9.55 -1.50
N PRO A 33 -17.66 -8.89 -1.66
CA PRO A 33 -18.21 -7.99 -0.63
C PRO A 33 -18.57 -8.70 0.68
N ASP A 34 -18.79 -10.00 0.64
CA ASP A 34 -19.09 -10.86 1.78
C ASP A 34 -17.90 -11.00 2.75
N LEU A 35 -16.68 -10.72 2.30
CA LEU A 35 -15.47 -10.71 3.13
C LEU A 35 -15.32 -9.45 4.00
N GLY A 36 -16.22 -8.47 3.88
CA GLY A 36 -16.22 -7.27 4.70
C GLY A 36 -14.89 -6.49 4.61
N PRO A 37 -14.16 -6.27 5.71
CA PRO A 37 -12.86 -5.56 5.70
C PRO A 37 -11.77 -6.19 4.81
N GLU A 38 -11.90 -7.47 4.47
CA GLU A 38 -10.94 -8.21 3.64
C GLU A 38 -11.30 -8.21 2.14
N ALA A 39 -12.41 -7.57 1.76
CA ALA A 39 -12.83 -7.45 0.36
C ALA A 39 -11.78 -6.71 -0.49
N ILE A 40 -11.82 -6.91 -1.82
CA ILE A 40 -10.95 -6.15 -2.72
C ILE A 40 -11.52 -4.74 -2.87
N ILE A 41 -10.78 -3.74 -2.40
CA ILE A 41 -11.19 -2.34 -2.41
C ILE A 41 -10.30 -1.54 -3.36
N LYS A 42 -10.92 -0.84 -4.30
CA LYS A 42 -10.27 0.17 -5.13
C LYS A 42 -10.26 1.50 -4.37
N LEU A 43 -9.07 1.94 -3.98
CA LEU A 43 -8.85 3.23 -3.32
C LEU A 43 -8.27 4.23 -4.31
N VAL A 44 -8.81 5.45 -4.30
CA VAL A 44 -8.14 6.62 -4.90
C VAL A 44 -7.57 7.42 -3.75
N VAL A 45 -6.27 7.70 -3.80
CA VAL A 45 -5.56 8.41 -2.73
C VAL A 45 -4.83 9.64 -3.27
N LEU A 46 -4.69 10.66 -2.44
CA LEU A 46 -3.95 11.88 -2.74
C LEU A 46 -2.97 12.17 -1.60
N GLU A 47 -1.72 12.46 -1.96
CA GLU A 47 -0.63 12.71 -1.00
C GLU A 47 -0.53 11.60 0.07
N PHE A 48 -0.65 10.34 -0.36
CA PHE A 48 -0.55 9.19 0.54
C PHE A 48 0.92 8.97 0.92
N PRO A 49 1.29 9.12 2.20
CA PRO A 49 2.68 9.09 2.61
C PRO A 49 3.21 7.66 2.53
N CYS A 50 4.33 7.49 1.83
CA CYS A 50 5.05 6.22 1.74
C CYS A 50 6.54 6.44 1.50
N ILE A 51 7.32 5.39 1.76
CA ILE A 51 8.76 5.31 1.45
C ILE A 51 9.04 4.05 0.63
N VAL A 52 9.99 4.14 -0.29
CA VAL A 52 10.54 2.95 -0.96
C VAL A 52 11.34 2.16 0.05
N ALA A 53 10.75 1.08 0.57
CA ALA A 53 11.40 0.23 1.55
C ALA A 53 12.16 -0.93 0.90
N VAL A 54 11.72 -1.39 -0.28
CA VAL A 54 12.50 -2.29 -1.15
C VAL A 54 12.43 -1.79 -2.58
N ASP A 55 13.58 -1.61 -3.21
CA ASP A 55 13.69 -1.12 -4.59
C ASP A 55 13.78 -2.26 -5.62
N ALA A 56 13.68 -1.89 -6.90
CA ALA A 56 13.72 -2.82 -8.03
C ALA A 56 15.13 -3.36 -8.35
N PHE A 57 16.15 -2.95 -7.60
CA PHE A 57 17.57 -3.22 -7.83
C PHE A 57 18.19 -4.10 -6.73
N GLY A 58 17.42 -4.47 -5.71
CA GLY A 58 17.86 -5.31 -4.60
C GLY A 58 18.20 -4.56 -3.32
N GLY A 59 18.02 -3.24 -3.28
CA GLY A 59 18.08 -2.46 -2.06
C GLY A 59 16.87 -2.77 -1.17
N ASN A 60 17.14 -2.98 0.13
CA ASN A 60 16.13 -3.32 1.12
C ASN A 60 16.46 -2.63 2.46
N LEU A 61 15.59 -1.72 2.88
CA LEU A 61 15.74 -0.93 4.11
C LEU A 61 15.73 -1.78 5.39
N TYR A 62 15.15 -2.98 5.34
CA TYR A 62 15.05 -3.89 6.49
C TYR A 62 16.22 -4.88 6.58
N HIS A 63 17.05 -4.94 5.55
CA HIS A 63 18.23 -5.79 5.56
C HIS A 63 19.42 -4.96 6.09
N ARG A 64 19.99 -5.42 7.21
CA ARG A 64 21.22 -4.86 7.79
C ARG A 64 22.42 -5.64 7.31
#